data_AF-A0A349LIU3-F1
#
_entry.id   AF-A0A349LIU3-F1
#
_cell.length_a   1.000
_cell.length_b   1.000
_cell.length_c   1.000
_cell.angle_alpha   90.00
_cell.angle_beta   90.00
_cell.angle_gamma   90.00
#
_symmetry.space_group_name_H-M   'P 1'
#
loop_
_entity.id
_entity.type
_entity.pdbx_description
1 polymer ?
#
loop_
_entity_poly.entity_id
_entity_poly.type
_entity_poly.pdbx_seq_one_letter_code
_entity_poly.pdbx_strand_id
1 'polypeptide(L)'
;VRLEDRVERVLDGISVQAIANPGEPELIVNPAIIQVRLAGARTLVTSIVPERLLAWVPTEYLQGLTPGEERVVSVRIEGVPSLVTVVPGNERITVRRVLDRAELTGGSQ
;
A
#
# COMPACT_ATOMS: atom_id res chain seq x y z
N VAL A 1 -18.01 -32.80 -11.13
CA VAL A 1 -17.06 -31.73 -10.75
C VAL A 1 -17.44 -31.26 -9.35
N ARG A 2 -16.52 -31.23 -8.36
CA ARG A 2 -16.83 -30.60 -7.06
C ARG A 2 -16.57 -29.11 -7.23
N LEU A 3 -17.63 -28.31 -7.23
CA LEU A 3 -17.51 -26.87 -7.20
C LEU A 3 -17.13 -26.49 -5.77
N GLU A 4 -15.86 -26.12 -5.54
CA GLU A 4 -15.48 -25.54 -4.25
C GLU A 4 -16.26 -24.24 -4.03
N ASP A 5 -16.71 -24.05 -2.80
CA ASP A 5 -17.45 -22.87 -2.40
C ASP A 5 -16.57 -21.63 -2.52
N ARG A 6 -17.08 -20.59 -3.20
CA ARG A 6 -16.42 -19.30 -3.28
C ARG A 6 -16.72 -18.53 -1.99
N VAL A 7 -15.68 -18.08 -1.31
CA VAL A 7 -15.79 -17.33 -0.06
C VAL A 7 -15.16 -15.96 -0.18
N GLU A 8 -15.56 -15.08 0.72
CA GLU A 8 -14.94 -13.79 0.95
C GLU A 8 -14.25 -13.77 2.32
N ARG A 9 -13.09 -13.10 2.40
CA ARG A 9 -12.35 -12.89 3.65
C ARG A 9 -11.78 -11.48 3.67
N VAL A 10 -11.96 -10.80 4.79
CA VAL A 10 -11.33 -9.50 5.03
C VAL A 10 -10.10 -9.72 5.90
N LEU A 11 -8.98 -9.16 5.46
CA LEU A 11 -7.74 -9.08 6.23
C LEU A 11 -7.55 -7.63 6.68
N ASP A 12 -7.15 -7.45 7.92
CA ASP A 12 -6.84 -6.15 8.52
C ASP A 12 -5.33 -6.07 8.81
N GLY A 13 -4.83 -4.88 9.15
CA GLY A 13 -3.44 -4.71 9.55
C GLY A 13 -2.42 -4.74 8.40
N ILE A 14 -2.84 -4.54 7.15
CA ILE A 14 -1.93 -4.61 6.01
C ILE A 14 -1.18 -3.27 5.84
N SER A 15 0.12 -3.27 6.11
CA SER A 15 0.97 -2.08 5.99
C SER A 15 1.24 -1.71 4.54
N VAL A 16 0.99 -0.46 4.18
CA VAL A 16 1.25 0.10 2.84
C VAL A 16 2.66 0.71 2.80
N GLN A 17 3.46 0.28 1.83
CA GLN A 17 4.81 0.76 1.61
C GLN A 17 4.86 1.78 0.46
N ALA A 18 5.51 2.91 0.67
CA ALA A 18 5.89 3.83 -0.38
C ALA A 18 7.38 4.15 -0.25
N ILE A 19 8.15 3.87 -1.29
CA ILE A 19 9.61 4.01 -1.27
C ILE A 19 9.96 5.23 -2.11
N ALA A 20 10.63 6.20 -1.49
CA ALA A 20 11.19 7.36 -2.19
C ALA A 20 12.40 6.93 -3.04
N ASN A 21 12.64 7.58 -4.19
CA ASN A 21 13.87 7.32 -4.93
C ASN A 21 15.08 7.80 -4.11
N PRO A 22 16.28 7.21 -4.34
CA PRO A 22 17.49 7.65 -3.67
C PRO A 22 17.73 9.16 -3.84
N GLY A 23 17.93 9.87 -2.73
CA GLY A 23 18.14 11.32 -2.72
C GLY A 23 16.88 12.18 -2.68
N GLU A 24 15.68 11.58 -2.69
CA GLU A 24 14.42 12.29 -2.48
C GLU A 24 13.98 12.25 -1.01
N PRO A 25 13.26 13.29 -0.51
CA PRO A 25 12.67 13.25 0.82
C PRO A 25 11.72 12.07 1.02
N GLU A 26 11.62 11.64 2.28
CA GLU A 26 10.75 10.54 2.69
C GLU A 26 9.28 10.78 2.31
N LEU A 27 8.53 9.69 2.18
CA LEU A 27 7.12 9.71 1.85
C LEU A 27 6.30 9.28 3.08
N ILE A 28 5.23 10.01 3.35
CA ILE A 28 4.23 9.64 4.35
C ILE A 28 3.01 9.07 3.62
N VAL A 29 2.56 7.89 4.03
CA VAL A 29 1.35 7.25 3.51
C VAL A 29 0.23 7.37 4.54
N ASN A 30 -0.96 7.78 4.10
CA ASN A 30 -2.14 7.88 4.93
C ASN A 30 -3.39 7.31 4.22
N PRO A 31 -4.08 6.31 4.80
CA PRO A 31 -3.66 5.51 5.96
C PRO A 31 -2.45 4.63 5.63
N ALA A 32 -1.54 4.47 6.59
CA ALA A 32 -0.38 3.57 6.46
C ALA A 32 -0.76 2.09 6.62
N ILE A 33 -1.94 1.80 7.16
CA ILE A 33 -2.47 0.46 7.39
C ILE A 33 -3.86 0.38 6.76
N ILE A 34 -4.11 -0.64 5.95
CA ILE A 34 -5.35 -0.82 5.22
C ILE A 34 -5.97 -2.20 5.48
N GLN A 35 -7.25 -2.30 5.14
CA GLN A 35 -7.91 -3.58 4.97
C GLN A 35 -7.76 -4.10 3.55
N VAL A 36 -7.81 -5.41 3.37
CA VAL A 36 -7.80 -6.07 2.06
C VAL A 36 -8.92 -7.11 2.03
N ARG A 37 -9.74 -7.06 0.98
CA ARG A 37 -10.81 -8.03 0.72
C ARG A 37 -10.34 -9.06 -0.30
N LEU A 38 -10.52 -10.33 0.04
CA LEU A 38 -10.16 -11.46 -0.79
C LEU A 38 -11.42 -12.23 -1.18
N ALA A 39 -11.52 -12.67 -2.43
CA ALA A 39 -12.63 -13.49 -2.91
C ALA A 39 -12.14 -14.61 -3.83
N GLY A 40 -12.53 -15.85 -3.57
CA GLY A 40 -12.04 -17.01 -4.34
C GLY A 40 -12.42 -18.34 -3.72
N ALA A 41 -11.82 -19.43 -4.21
CA ALA A 41 -12.03 -20.76 -3.63
C ALA A 41 -11.62 -20.79 -2.15
N ARG A 42 -12.46 -21.38 -1.29
CA ARG A 42 -12.24 -21.42 0.17
C ARG A 42 -10.83 -21.84 0.57
N THR A 43 -10.31 -22.90 -0.03
CA THR A 43 -8.98 -23.43 0.28
C THR A 43 -7.86 -22.42 -0.01
N LEU A 44 -7.99 -21.61 -1.06
CA LEU A 44 -7.00 -20.58 -1.43
C LEU A 44 -7.13 -19.33 -0.56
N VAL A 45 -8.35 -18.87 -0.30
CA VAL A 45 -8.57 -17.66 0.51
C VAL A 45 -8.14 -17.88 1.97
N THR A 46 -8.36 -19.09 2.49
CA THR A 46 -8.00 -19.45 3.88
C THR A 46 -6.50 -19.70 4.05
N SER A 47 -5.78 -20.11 3.00
CA SER A 47 -4.32 -20.33 3.08
C SER A 47 -3.49 -19.06 3.00
N ILE A 48 -4.09 -17.92 2.61
CA ILE A 48 -3.41 -16.62 2.59
C ILE A 48 -3.08 -16.17 4.03
N VAL A 49 -1.81 -15.86 4.24
CA VAL A 49 -1.24 -15.34 5.49
C VAL A 49 -1.05 -13.81 5.33
N PRO A 50 -1.71 -12.97 6.13
CA PRO A 50 -1.66 -11.50 6.01
C PRO A 50 -0.24 -10.93 5.95
N GLU A 51 0.68 -11.48 6.75
CA GLU A 51 2.07 -11.05 6.89
C GLU A 51 2.92 -11.33 5.64
N ARG A 52 2.40 -12.14 4.70
CA ARG A 52 3.04 -12.41 3.41
C ARG A 52 2.52 -11.52 2.29
N LEU A 53 1.47 -10.73 2.55
CA LEU A 53 0.96 -9.78 1.58
C LEU A 53 1.82 -8.52 1.58
N LEU A 54 2.13 -8.04 0.37
CA LEU A 54 2.85 -6.79 0.19
C LEU A 54 1.91 -5.76 -0.42
N ALA A 55 1.55 -4.74 0.35
CA ALA A 55 0.84 -3.59 -0.15
C ALA A 55 1.83 -2.46 -0.43
N TRP A 56 1.88 -1.96 -1.66
CA TRP A 56 2.81 -0.91 -2.04
C TRP A 56 2.21 0.09 -3.02
N VAL A 57 2.72 1.32 -2.97
CA VAL A 57 2.37 2.39 -3.91
C VAL A 57 3.32 2.32 -5.12
N PRO A 58 2.77 2.18 -6.34
CA PRO A 58 3.58 2.17 -7.54
C PRO A 58 4.41 3.43 -7.74
N THR A 59 5.68 3.26 -8.12
CA THR A 59 6.64 4.37 -8.28
C THR A 59 6.16 5.38 -9.32
N GLU A 60 5.44 4.96 -10.35
CA GLU A 60 4.85 5.85 -11.36
C GLU A 60 3.90 6.90 -10.75
N TYR A 61 3.25 6.61 -9.61
CA TYR A 61 2.39 7.58 -8.94
C TYR A 61 3.15 8.55 -8.04
N LEU A 62 4.37 8.18 -7.65
CA LEU A 62 5.27 8.97 -6.79
C LEU A 62 6.14 9.94 -7.59
N GLN A 63 6.28 9.72 -8.89
CA GLN A 63 7.09 10.59 -9.75
C GLN A 63 6.54 12.02 -9.79
N GLY A 64 7.46 12.98 -9.66
CA GLY A 64 7.13 14.40 -9.68
C GLY A 64 6.36 14.90 -8.45
N LEU A 65 6.30 14.13 -7.35
CA LEU A 65 5.77 14.63 -6.09
C LEU A 65 6.76 15.64 -5.49
N THR A 66 6.33 16.90 -5.37
CA THR A 66 7.17 17.95 -4.78
C THR A 66 7.13 17.90 -3.24
N PRO A 67 8.15 18.40 -2.52
CA PRO A 67 8.12 18.44 -1.07
C PRO A 67 6.90 19.18 -0.51
N GLY A 68 6.19 18.56 0.43
CA GLY A 68 4.93 19.08 0.99
C GLY A 68 3.69 18.76 0.16
N GLU A 69 3.85 18.33 -1.10
CA GLU A 69 2.74 17.96 -1.97
C GLU A 69 2.13 16.63 -1.53
N GLU A 70 0.81 16.60 -1.59
CA GLU A 70 -0.03 15.48 -1.27
C GLU A 70 -0.76 14.99 -2.54
N ARG A 71 -0.77 13.67 -2.76
CA ARG A 71 -1.42 13.05 -3.92
C ARG A 71 -2.18 11.81 -3.52
N VAL A 72 -3.39 11.68 -4.06
CA VAL A 72 -4.20 10.46 -3.94
C VAL A 72 -3.73 9.46 -4.98
N VAL A 73 -3.44 8.24 -4.54
CA VAL A 73 -2.85 7.17 -5.34
C VAL A 73 -3.54 5.84 -5.06
N SER A 74 -3.38 4.91 -5.99
CA SER A 74 -3.80 3.52 -5.82
C SER A 74 -2.68 2.67 -5.24
N VAL A 75 -3.05 1.64 -4.49
CA VAL A 75 -2.12 0.65 -3.93
C VAL A 75 -2.23 -0.66 -4.71
N ARG A 76 -1.09 -1.32 -4.93
CA ARG A 76 -1.03 -2.68 -5.46
C ARG A 76 -0.80 -3.66 -4.31
N ILE A 77 -1.43 -4.84 -4.42
CA ILE A 77 -1.27 -5.94 -3.47
C ILE A 77 -0.60 -7.10 -4.20
N GLU A 78 0.50 -7.60 -3.64
CA GLU A 78 1.21 -8.80 -4.09
C GLU A 78 1.16 -9.91 -3.05
N GLY A 79 1.51 -11.13 -3.47
CA GLY A 79 1.43 -12.34 -2.64
C GLY A 79 0.07 -13.05 -2.68
N VAL A 80 -0.81 -12.66 -3.61
CA VAL A 80 -2.13 -13.26 -3.80
C VAL A 80 -2.10 -14.30 -4.94
N PRO A 81 -2.61 -15.54 -4.74
CA PRO A 81 -2.73 -16.53 -5.80
C PRO A 81 -3.60 -16.04 -6.97
N SER A 82 -3.27 -16.42 -8.19
CA SER A 82 -3.94 -15.94 -9.42
C SER A 82 -5.45 -16.23 -9.48
N LEU A 83 -5.94 -17.24 -8.75
CA LEU A 83 -7.36 -17.61 -8.68
C LEU A 83 -8.12 -16.90 -7.54
N VAL A 84 -7.47 -15.97 -6.82
CA VAL A 84 -8.07 -15.16 -5.76
C VAL A 84 -8.13 -13.71 -6.23
N THR A 85 -9.32 -13.12 -6.22
CA THR A 85 -9.50 -11.69 -6.43
C THR A 85 -9.12 -10.94 -5.15
N VAL A 86 -8.37 -9.85 -5.29
CA VAL A 86 -7.96 -8.97 -4.19
C VAL A 86 -8.40 -7.55 -4.46
N VAL A 87 -8.98 -6.90 -3.45
CA VAL A 87 -9.40 -5.49 -3.51
C VAL A 87 -8.97 -4.79 -2.22
N PRO A 88 -8.21 -3.67 -2.29
CA PRO A 88 -7.94 -2.86 -1.11
C PRO A 88 -9.24 -2.26 -0.57
N GLY A 89 -9.44 -2.32 0.74
CA GLY A 89 -10.64 -1.80 1.41
C GLY A 89 -10.72 -0.28 1.42
N ASN A 90 -9.59 0.40 1.21
CA ASN A 90 -9.49 1.84 1.11
C ASN A 90 -9.28 2.22 -0.35
N GLU A 91 -10.28 2.88 -0.94
CA GLU A 91 -10.23 3.33 -2.34
C GLU A 91 -9.30 4.54 -2.55
N ARG A 92 -8.95 5.26 -1.47
CA ARG A 92 -8.16 6.49 -1.52
C ARG A 92 -7.05 6.41 -0.49
N ILE A 93 -5.84 6.19 -0.97
CA ILE A 93 -4.62 6.32 -0.18
C ILE A 93 -3.94 7.60 -0.59
N THR A 94 -3.47 8.34 0.39
CA THR A 94 -2.83 9.61 0.21
C THR A 94 -1.35 9.45 0.50
N VAL A 95 -0.51 9.92 -0.42
CA VAL A 95 0.94 9.97 -0.23
C VAL A 95 1.37 11.43 -0.23
N ARG A 96 2.14 11.81 0.77
CA ARG A 96 2.70 13.15 0.91
C ARG A 96 4.21 13.08 0.99
N ARG A 97 4.91 13.91 0.23
CA ARG A 97 6.37 14.06 0.40
C ARG A 97 6.67 14.97 1.56
N VAL A 98 7.58 14.53 2.44
CA VAL A 98 8.02 15.34 3.57
C VAL A 98 8.76 16.57 3.05
N LEU A 99 8.56 17.72 3.72
CA LEU A 99 9.35 18.91 3.45
C LEU A 99 10.81 18.62 3.79
N ASP A 100 11.71 18.89 2.86
CA ASP A 100 13.13 18.71 3.10
C ASP A 100 13.57 19.52 4.33
N ARG A 101 14.31 18.88 5.25
CA ARG A 101 14.71 19.48 6.54
C ARG A 101 15.97 20.37 6.40
N ALA A 102 16.32 20.84 5.20
CA ALA A 102 17.52 21.66 5.00
C ALA A 102 17.45 23.09 5.55
N GLU A 103 16.31 23.57 6.08
CA GLU A 103 16.22 24.98 6.54
C GLU A 103 16.24 25.18 8.07
N LEU A 104 16.61 24.18 8.89
CA LEU A 104 16.65 24.34 10.36
C LEU A 104 18.03 24.23 11.03
N THR A 105 19.11 24.20 10.24
CA THR A 105 20.49 24.36 10.77
C THR A 105 21.17 25.57 10.15
N GLY A 106 20.50 26.73 10.22
CA GLY A 106 21.10 28.04 9.96
C GLY A 106 21.51 28.77 11.25
N GLY A 107 21.60 28.06 12.38
CA GLY A 107 22.05 28.63 13.65
C GLY A 107 23.49 28.25 13.95
N SER A 108 24.44 29.10 13.54
CA SER A 108 25.70 29.42 14.23
C SER A 108 26.62 30.23 13.31
N GLN A 109 26.53 31.56 13.35
CA GLN A 109 27.70 32.44 13.33
C GLN A 109 27.39 33.70 14.15
#